data_AF-A0A3P3ELS8-F1
#
_entry.id   AF-A0A3P3ELS8-F1
#
_cell.length_a   1.000
_cell.length_b   1.000
_cell.length_c   1.000
_cell.angle_alpha   90.00
_cell.angle_beta   90.00
_cell.angle_gamma   90.00
#
_symmetry.space_group_name_H-M   'P 1'
#
loop_
_entity.id
_entity.type
_entity.pdbx_description
1 polymer ?
#
loop_
_entity_poly.entity_id
_entity_poly.type
_entity_poly.pdbx_seq_one_letter_code
_entity_poly.pdbx_strand_id
1 'polypeptide(L)'
;MNAVTTAPGTASRALAVFVSLSLLSLSASTPSPSPSPSAAEDPRWLARAVVAAADNRAAPFAVVDKKNARVFVFDAAGRLQGWSPVLLGLARGDDSVPGIGEREMSRIRPDERTTPAGRFKTEPGRNTQGEDIVWIDYDAAVSMHRVRTTDKSERRLQRLASPSVADNRISYGCINVPAAFYDAYIKPALGSRRGVVYVLPETVAPHQRFEFLGPSVL
;
A
#
# COMPACT_ATOMS: atom_id res chain seq x y z
N MET A 1 5.33 -95.94 10.24
CA MET A 1 5.74 -96.28 11.61
C MET A 1 6.53 -95.11 12.17
N ASN A 2 6.14 -94.71 13.38
CA ASN A 2 6.80 -93.81 14.33
C ASN A 2 6.70 -92.29 14.07
N ALA A 3 5.78 -91.71 14.84
CA ALA A 3 5.70 -90.31 15.20
C ALA A 3 6.84 -89.92 16.16
N VAL A 4 7.31 -88.68 16.07
CA VAL A 4 7.85 -87.93 17.21
C VAL A 4 7.33 -86.49 17.12
N THR A 5 6.54 -86.14 18.12
CA THR A 5 6.06 -84.82 18.50
C THR A 5 7.17 -84.04 19.18
N THR A 6 7.39 -82.78 18.81
CA THR A 6 7.95 -81.76 19.73
C THR A 6 7.29 -80.40 19.48
N ALA A 7 6.85 -79.79 20.57
CA ALA A 7 6.02 -78.59 20.70
C ALA A 7 6.71 -77.28 20.28
N PRO A 8 5.95 -76.21 20.00
CA PRO A 8 6.49 -74.89 19.70
C PRO A 8 6.93 -74.14 20.97
N GLY A 9 8.15 -73.59 20.95
CA GLY A 9 8.65 -72.67 21.97
C GLY A 9 7.96 -71.31 21.86
N THR A 10 7.30 -70.88 22.93
CA THR A 10 6.73 -69.55 23.10
C THR A 10 7.84 -68.53 23.29
N ALA A 11 8.20 -67.80 22.22
CA ALA A 11 9.00 -66.59 22.34
C ALA A 11 8.11 -65.46 22.87
N SER A 12 8.30 -65.13 24.14
CA SER A 12 7.65 -64.00 24.80
C SER A 12 8.10 -62.70 24.13
N ARG A 13 7.27 -62.14 23.24
CA ARG A 13 7.50 -60.81 22.68
C ARG A 13 7.14 -59.80 23.75
N ALA A 14 8.14 -59.28 24.46
CA ALA A 14 7.97 -58.12 25.33
C ALA A 14 7.43 -56.96 24.48
N LEU A 15 6.16 -56.61 24.70
CA LEU A 15 5.52 -55.46 24.09
C LEU A 15 6.10 -54.21 24.77
N ALA A 16 7.14 -53.63 24.18
CA ALA A 16 7.62 -52.32 24.57
C ALA A 16 6.55 -51.28 24.17
N VAL A 17 5.73 -50.88 25.14
CA VAL A 17 4.82 -49.75 25.01
C VAL A 17 5.69 -48.49 24.99
N PHE A 18 6.04 -48.03 23.79
CA PHE A 18 6.57 -46.69 23.60
C PHE A 18 5.40 -45.72 23.79
N VAL A 19 5.28 -45.15 25.00
CA VAL A 19 4.46 -43.96 25.22
C VAL A 19 5.16 -42.81 24.51
N SER A 20 4.81 -42.58 23.25
CA SER A 20 5.19 -41.34 22.55
C SER A 20 4.48 -40.19 23.24
N LEU A 21 5.20 -39.52 24.14
CA LEU A 21 4.78 -38.27 24.74
C LEU A 21 4.86 -37.19 23.63
N SER A 22 3.78 -37.04 22.87
CA SER A 22 3.61 -35.94 21.92
C SER A 22 3.55 -34.64 22.73
N LEU A 23 4.68 -33.95 22.82
CA LEU A 23 4.76 -32.58 23.30
C LEU A 23 3.98 -31.71 22.30
N LEU A 24 2.71 -31.45 22.58
CA LEU A 24 1.96 -30.37 21.94
C LEU A 24 2.63 -29.07 22.38
N SER A 25 3.52 -28.54 21.53
CA SER A 25 4.01 -27.18 21.66
C SER A 25 2.83 -26.24 21.45
N LEU A 26 2.21 -25.80 22.54
CA LEU A 26 1.32 -24.63 22.53
C LEU A 26 2.19 -23.41 22.20
N SER A 27 2.31 -23.10 20.91
CA SER A 27 2.77 -21.77 20.49
C SER A 27 1.69 -20.78 20.89
N ALA A 28 1.82 -20.21 22.09
CA ALA A 28 1.09 -19.00 22.43
C ALA A 28 1.47 -17.94 21.38
N SER A 29 0.54 -17.61 20.49
CA SER A 29 0.69 -16.47 19.58
C SER A 29 0.74 -15.22 20.47
N THR A 30 1.94 -14.75 20.76
CA THR A 30 2.10 -13.44 21.39
C THR A 30 1.47 -12.41 20.45
N PRO A 31 0.54 -11.57 20.93
CA PRO A 31 0.05 -10.47 20.12
C PRO A 31 1.27 -9.65 19.70
N SER A 32 1.43 -9.45 18.39
CA SER A 32 2.52 -8.62 17.89
C SER A 32 2.40 -7.24 18.53
N PRO A 33 3.50 -6.67 19.06
CA PRO A 33 3.44 -5.36 19.68
C PRO A 33 2.91 -4.36 18.67
N SER A 34 1.96 -3.52 19.10
CA SER A 34 1.50 -2.39 18.30
C SER A 34 2.73 -1.57 17.86
N PRO A 35 2.83 -1.21 16.57
CA PRO A 35 3.96 -0.42 16.08
C PRO A 35 4.07 0.88 16.87
N SER A 36 5.30 1.35 17.11
CA SER A 36 5.51 2.71 17.61
C SER A 36 4.88 3.71 16.64
N PRO A 37 4.48 4.92 17.09
CA PRO A 37 3.83 5.91 16.23
C PRO A 37 4.61 6.23 14.95
N SER A 38 5.95 6.25 14.97
CA SER A 38 6.73 6.46 13.74
C SER A 38 6.82 5.22 12.85
N ALA A 39 6.76 4.02 13.41
CA ALA A 39 6.72 2.78 12.64
C ALA A 39 5.35 2.56 11.97
N ALA A 40 4.27 3.06 12.59
CA ALA A 40 2.91 3.05 12.02
C ALA A 40 2.76 4.00 10.81
N GLU A 41 3.74 4.88 10.59
CA GLU A 41 3.78 5.82 9.48
C GLU A 41 4.75 5.38 8.36
N ASP A 42 5.39 4.19 8.50
CA ASP A 42 6.25 3.60 7.47
C ASP A 42 5.41 2.94 6.36
N PRO A 43 5.59 3.33 5.08
CA PRO A 43 4.92 2.70 3.94
C PRO A 43 5.10 1.18 3.87
N ARG A 44 6.24 0.65 4.32
CA ARG A 44 6.47 -0.80 4.36
C ARG A 44 5.71 -1.46 5.50
N TRP A 45 5.52 -0.78 6.63
CA TRP A 45 4.64 -1.27 7.69
C TRP A 45 3.20 -1.35 7.20
N LEU A 46 2.70 -0.28 6.57
CA LEU A 46 1.34 -0.28 6.01
C LEU A 46 1.19 -1.39 4.97
N ALA A 47 2.18 -1.60 4.10
CA ALA A 47 2.14 -2.69 3.12
C ALA A 47 2.03 -4.08 3.75
N ARG A 48 2.73 -4.32 4.87
CA ARG A 48 2.58 -5.58 5.63
C ARG A 48 1.18 -5.71 6.23
N ALA A 49 0.64 -4.63 6.80
CA ALA A 49 -0.70 -4.63 7.39
C ALA A 49 -1.79 -4.86 6.33
N VAL A 50 -1.67 -4.24 5.16
CA VAL A 50 -2.57 -4.42 4.00
C VAL A 50 -2.65 -5.90 3.60
N VAL A 51 -1.50 -6.56 3.47
CA VAL A 51 -1.44 -7.98 3.08
C VAL A 51 -1.94 -8.89 4.19
N ALA A 52 -1.56 -8.63 5.45
CA ALA A 52 -2.01 -9.41 6.60
C ALA A 52 -3.54 -9.38 6.75
N ALA A 53 -4.16 -8.24 6.48
CA ALA A 53 -5.62 -8.08 6.48
C ALA A 53 -6.31 -8.52 5.17
N ALA A 54 -5.54 -8.95 4.16
CA ALA A 54 -6.01 -9.21 2.80
C ALA A 54 -6.80 -8.04 2.17
N ASP A 55 -6.54 -6.81 2.59
CA ASP A 55 -7.33 -5.63 2.19
C ASP A 55 -7.11 -5.25 0.71
N ASN A 56 -5.91 -5.54 0.17
CA ASN A 56 -5.63 -5.40 -1.26
C ASN A 56 -6.33 -6.46 -2.12
N ARG A 57 -6.97 -7.48 -1.52
CA ARG A 57 -7.67 -8.57 -2.22
C ARG A 57 -6.81 -9.24 -3.30
N ALA A 58 -5.55 -9.53 -2.97
CA ALA A 58 -4.55 -10.09 -3.87
C ALA A 58 -4.28 -9.25 -5.14
N ALA A 59 -4.66 -7.98 -5.16
CA ALA A 59 -4.28 -7.03 -6.21
C ALA A 59 -2.92 -6.39 -5.91
N PRO A 60 -2.14 -5.99 -6.93
CA PRO A 60 -1.00 -5.10 -6.70
C PRO A 60 -1.50 -3.77 -6.13
N PHE A 61 -0.63 -3.09 -5.39
CA PHE A 61 -1.01 -1.84 -4.76
C PHE A 61 0.17 -0.88 -4.64
N ALA A 62 -0.13 0.39 -4.40
CA ALA A 62 0.88 1.37 -4.01
C ALA A 62 0.52 2.07 -2.71
N VAL A 63 1.54 2.51 -1.99
CA VAL A 63 1.41 3.37 -0.82
C VAL A 63 2.02 4.73 -1.15
N VAL A 64 1.26 5.80 -0.96
CA VAL A 64 1.69 7.18 -1.14
C VAL A 64 1.90 7.79 0.25
N ASP A 65 3.15 8.13 0.54
CA ASP A 65 3.56 8.81 1.77
C ASP A 65 3.54 10.32 1.54
N LYS A 66 2.50 10.98 2.05
CA LYS A 66 2.33 12.43 1.93
C LYS A 66 3.34 13.22 2.74
N LYS A 67 3.77 12.69 3.90
CA LYS A 67 4.71 13.37 4.79
C LYS A 67 6.10 13.45 4.19
N ASN A 68 6.48 12.47 3.37
CA ASN A 68 7.78 12.41 2.68
C ASN A 68 7.71 12.62 1.16
N ALA A 69 6.52 12.90 0.61
CA ALA A 69 6.28 13.04 -0.83
C ALA A 69 6.87 11.90 -1.68
N ARG A 70 6.54 10.66 -1.32
CA ARG A 70 7.02 9.44 -2.01
C ARG A 70 5.88 8.50 -2.33
N VAL A 71 6.06 7.70 -3.38
CA VAL A 71 5.20 6.55 -3.69
C VAL A 71 6.04 5.27 -3.68
N PHE A 72 5.44 4.20 -3.18
CA PHE A 72 6.02 2.85 -3.11
C PHE A 72 5.06 1.89 -3.79
N VAL A 73 5.55 1.10 -4.75
CA VAL A 73 4.74 0.13 -5.51
C VAL A 73 5.06 -1.27 -5.03
N PHE A 74 4.02 -2.03 -4.70
CA PHE A 74 4.11 -3.39 -4.19
C PHE A 74 3.37 -4.36 -5.12
N ASP A 75 3.87 -5.60 -5.19
CA ASP A 75 3.09 -6.67 -5.78
C ASP A 75 1.95 -7.12 -4.83
N ALA A 76 1.15 -8.09 -5.28
CA ALA A 76 0.02 -8.60 -4.53
C ALA A 76 0.40 -9.20 -3.16
N ALA A 77 1.64 -9.67 -3.00
CA ALA A 77 2.15 -10.26 -1.76
C ALA A 77 2.84 -9.21 -0.86
N GLY A 78 2.83 -7.93 -1.24
CA GLY A 78 3.45 -6.86 -0.46
C GLY A 78 4.96 -6.76 -0.64
N ARG A 79 5.55 -7.37 -1.67
CA ARG A 79 6.97 -7.17 -1.99
C ARG A 79 7.14 -5.86 -2.75
N LEU A 80 8.06 -5.02 -2.27
CA LEU A 80 8.38 -3.75 -2.91
C LEU A 80 8.99 -3.99 -4.30
N GLN A 81 8.39 -3.39 -5.32
CA GLN A 81 8.86 -3.41 -6.70
C GLN A 81 9.69 -2.17 -7.02
N GLY A 82 9.32 -1.01 -6.46
CA GLY A 82 10.03 0.24 -6.69
C GLY A 82 9.45 1.39 -5.87
N TRP A 83 10.18 2.49 -5.77
CA TRP A 83 9.71 3.73 -5.15
C TRP A 83 10.24 4.96 -5.90
N SER A 84 9.56 6.10 -5.73
CA SER A 84 9.95 7.37 -6.34
C SER A 84 9.51 8.56 -5.50
N PRO A 85 10.23 9.71 -5.53
CA PRO A 85 9.64 10.99 -5.16
C PRO A 85 8.45 11.30 -6.06
N VAL A 86 7.48 12.06 -5.52
CA VAL A 86 6.29 12.50 -6.24
C VAL A 86 6.04 13.99 -6.01
N LEU A 87 5.20 14.60 -6.84
CA LEU A 87 4.59 15.89 -6.52
C LEU A 87 3.16 15.65 -6.05
N LEU A 88 2.76 16.39 -5.03
CA LEU A 88 1.44 16.30 -4.39
C LEU A 88 0.71 17.62 -4.49
N GLY A 89 -0.54 17.61 -4.00
CA GLY A 89 -1.33 18.80 -3.76
C GLY A 89 -0.51 19.86 -3.02
N LEU A 90 -0.69 21.12 -3.41
CA LEU A 90 -0.02 22.27 -2.81
C LEU A 90 -0.27 22.36 -1.30
N ALA A 91 -1.51 22.12 -0.87
CA ALA A 91 -1.91 22.18 0.52
C ALA A 91 -1.54 20.91 1.29
N ARG A 92 -1.30 21.06 2.59
CA ARG A 92 -1.33 19.96 3.55
C ARG A 92 -2.77 19.73 3.99
N GLY A 93 -3.20 18.48 4.05
CA GLY A 93 -4.56 18.13 4.47
C GLY A 93 -5.01 16.81 3.86
N ASP A 94 -5.86 16.08 4.58
CA ASP A 94 -6.28 14.71 4.23
C ASP A 94 -7.58 14.62 3.44
N ASP A 95 -8.34 15.70 3.34
CA ASP A 95 -9.65 15.72 2.71
C ASP A 95 -9.65 16.63 1.48
N SER A 96 -10.44 16.24 0.48
CA SER A 96 -10.84 17.11 -0.62
C SER A 96 -12.07 17.92 -0.24
N VAL A 97 -12.15 19.17 -0.71
CA VAL A 97 -13.35 19.99 -0.53
C VAL A 97 -14.50 19.39 -1.36
N PRO A 98 -15.75 19.36 -0.86
CA PRO A 98 -16.88 18.86 -1.63
C PRO A 98 -17.04 19.57 -2.99
N GLY A 99 -17.29 18.79 -4.04
CA GLY A 99 -17.47 19.29 -5.41
C GLY A 99 -16.21 19.85 -6.07
N ILE A 100 -15.01 19.65 -5.50
CA ILE A 100 -13.77 20.21 -6.05
C ILE A 100 -13.47 19.70 -7.47
N GLY A 101 -13.83 18.45 -7.78
CA GLY A 101 -13.57 17.84 -9.09
C GLY A 101 -14.37 18.45 -10.25
N GLU A 102 -15.47 19.14 -9.95
CA GLU A 102 -16.31 19.84 -10.94
C GLU A 102 -15.94 21.32 -11.09
N ARG A 103 -15.04 21.83 -10.23
CA ARG A 103 -14.68 23.25 -10.19
C ARG A 103 -13.63 23.57 -11.24
N GLU A 104 -13.79 24.72 -11.89
CA GLU A 104 -12.76 25.27 -12.77
C GLU A 104 -11.44 25.47 -12.02
N MET A 105 -10.31 25.05 -12.60
CA MET A 105 -8.99 25.11 -11.95
C MET A 105 -8.63 26.53 -11.44
N SER A 106 -9.03 27.57 -12.18
CA SER A 106 -8.80 28.98 -11.82
C SER A 106 -9.50 29.39 -10.50
N ARG A 107 -10.56 28.68 -10.11
CA ARG A 107 -11.34 28.91 -8.90
C ARG A 107 -10.94 28.03 -7.72
N ILE A 108 -9.99 27.12 -7.90
CA ILE A 108 -9.47 26.28 -6.82
C ILE A 108 -8.40 27.04 -6.05
N ARG A 109 -8.71 27.39 -4.80
CA ARG A 109 -7.84 28.18 -3.93
C ARG A 109 -6.63 27.34 -3.49
N PRO A 110 -5.47 27.96 -3.20
CA PRO A 110 -4.25 27.24 -2.82
C PRO A 110 -4.41 26.22 -1.68
N ASP A 111 -5.20 26.55 -0.65
CA ASP A 111 -5.47 25.69 0.51
C ASP A 111 -6.43 24.54 0.23
N GLU A 112 -7.17 24.58 -0.88
CA GLU A 112 -8.08 23.50 -1.30
C GLU A 112 -7.36 22.43 -2.15
N ARG A 113 -6.10 22.68 -2.52
CA ARG A 113 -5.30 21.81 -3.40
C ARG A 113 -4.66 20.68 -2.60
N THR A 114 -5.47 19.79 -2.04
CA THR A 114 -5.01 18.65 -1.24
C THR A 114 -4.93 17.38 -2.09
N THR A 115 -3.98 16.49 -1.76
CA THR A 115 -4.07 15.09 -2.18
C THR A 115 -4.83 14.32 -1.08
N PRO A 116 -6.02 13.77 -1.34
CA PRO A 116 -6.83 13.14 -0.30
C PRO A 116 -6.15 11.87 0.23
N ALA A 117 -6.27 11.64 1.53
CA ALA A 117 -5.81 10.41 2.19
C ALA A 117 -6.91 9.35 2.17
N GLY A 118 -6.52 8.08 2.09
CA GLY A 118 -7.49 6.97 2.09
C GLY A 118 -7.11 5.82 1.18
N ARG A 119 -8.07 4.91 1.00
CA ARG A 119 -7.94 3.69 0.20
C ARG A 119 -8.75 3.85 -1.08
N PHE A 120 -8.06 3.81 -2.22
CA PHE A 120 -8.64 4.08 -3.53
C PHE A 120 -8.48 2.88 -4.45
N LYS A 121 -9.56 2.46 -5.11
CA LYS A 121 -9.46 1.49 -6.21
C LYS A 121 -9.06 2.24 -7.47
N THR A 122 -8.04 1.76 -8.17
CA THR A 122 -7.56 2.46 -9.35
C THR A 122 -8.41 2.15 -10.58
N GLU A 123 -8.52 3.15 -11.46
CA GLU A 123 -9.11 2.98 -12.79
C GLU A 123 -8.15 3.48 -13.87
N PRO A 124 -7.90 2.68 -14.93
CA PRO A 124 -7.26 3.17 -16.14
C PRO A 124 -8.05 4.33 -16.75
N GLY A 125 -7.37 5.37 -17.20
CA GLY A 125 -8.02 6.51 -17.83
C GLY A 125 -7.15 7.17 -18.88
N ARG A 126 -7.71 8.17 -19.55
CA ARG A 126 -6.99 9.12 -20.39
C ARG A 126 -7.35 10.54 -20.01
N ASN A 127 -6.38 11.44 -20.07
CA ASN A 127 -6.65 12.87 -19.96
C ASN A 127 -7.25 13.42 -21.28
N THR A 128 -7.58 14.72 -21.30
CA THR A 128 -8.09 15.42 -22.49
C THR A 128 -7.10 15.50 -23.66
N GLN A 129 -5.81 15.22 -23.42
CA GLN A 129 -4.75 15.18 -24.44
C GLN A 129 -4.49 13.75 -24.93
N GLY A 130 -5.25 12.75 -24.45
CA GLY A 130 -5.11 11.35 -24.82
C GLY A 130 -4.02 10.57 -24.07
N GLU A 131 -3.28 11.18 -23.15
CA GLU A 131 -2.27 10.52 -22.32
C GLU A 131 -2.95 9.58 -21.32
N ASP A 132 -2.38 8.38 -21.12
CA ASP A 132 -2.81 7.45 -20.09
C ASP A 132 -2.51 7.99 -18.69
N ILE A 133 -3.51 7.87 -17.81
CA ILE A 133 -3.47 8.24 -16.40
C ILE A 133 -4.08 7.13 -15.55
N VAL A 134 -3.81 7.15 -14.25
CA VAL A 134 -4.50 6.30 -13.27
C VAL A 134 -5.43 7.17 -12.45
N TRP A 135 -6.75 6.99 -12.57
CA TRP A 135 -7.70 7.63 -11.66
C TRP A 135 -7.55 7.04 -10.26
N ILE A 136 -7.50 7.93 -9.27
CA ILE A 136 -7.38 7.59 -7.84
C ILE A 136 -8.69 7.92 -7.14
N ASP A 137 -9.13 9.17 -7.26
CA ASP A 137 -10.42 9.64 -6.75
C ASP A 137 -11.11 10.39 -7.87
N TYR A 138 -12.14 9.76 -8.45
CA TYR A 138 -12.82 10.29 -9.62
C TYR A 138 -13.64 11.54 -9.28
N ASP A 139 -14.34 11.53 -8.14
CA ASP A 139 -15.22 12.62 -7.71
C ASP A 139 -14.41 13.88 -7.34
N ALA A 140 -13.20 13.69 -6.79
CA ALA A 140 -12.27 14.79 -6.55
C ALA A 140 -11.42 15.18 -7.79
N ALA A 141 -11.62 14.50 -8.93
CA ALA A 141 -10.80 14.63 -10.14
C ALA A 141 -9.29 14.44 -9.90
N VAL A 142 -8.92 13.57 -8.96
CA VAL A 142 -7.53 13.28 -8.60
C VAL A 142 -7.03 12.04 -9.34
N SER A 143 -5.93 12.19 -10.05
CA SER A 143 -5.24 11.11 -10.76
C SER A 143 -3.76 11.03 -10.41
N MET A 144 -3.18 9.85 -10.63
CA MET A 144 -1.74 9.65 -10.67
C MET A 144 -1.28 9.60 -12.13
N HIS A 145 -0.31 10.45 -12.47
CA HIS A 145 0.16 10.57 -13.85
C HIS A 145 1.61 11.04 -13.93
N ARG A 146 2.19 10.93 -15.13
CA ARG A 146 3.54 11.44 -15.43
C ARG A 146 3.60 12.95 -15.15
N VAL A 147 4.72 13.40 -14.62
CA VAL A 147 5.00 14.82 -14.47
C VAL A 147 4.96 15.51 -15.83
N ARG A 148 4.24 16.63 -15.91
CA ARG A 148 4.18 17.48 -17.10
C ARG A 148 5.03 18.71 -16.89
N THR A 149 5.70 19.16 -17.95
CA THR A 149 6.66 20.28 -17.92
C THR A 149 6.28 21.42 -18.86
N THR A 150 4.99 21.50 -19.21
CA THR A 150 4.44 22.52 -20.11
C THR A 150 4.65 23.93 -19.59
N ASP A 151 4.52 24.15 -18.28
CA ASP A 151 4.89 25.40 -17.63
C ASP A 151 6.27 25.28 -16.96
N LYS A 152 7.27 25.94 -17.57
CA LYS A 152 8.64 25.95 -17.07
C LYS A 152 8.80 26.70 -15.74
N SER A 153 7.93 27.67 -15.45
CA SER A 153 8.00 28.47 -14.23
C SER A 153 7.67 27.63 -12.98
N GLU A 154 6.92 26.54 -13.14
CA GLU A 154 6.63 25.61 -12.06
C GLU A 154 7.84 24.78 -11.62
N ARG A 155 8.85 24.60 -12.49
CA ARG A 155 10.09 23.84 -12.22
C ARG A 155 9.85 22.43 -11.67
N ARG A 156 8.85 21.72 -12.19
CA ARG A 156 8.38 20.43 -11.63
C ARG A 156 9.47 19.34 -11.55
N LEU A 157 10.38 19.28 -12.51
CA LEU A 157 11.48 18.30 -12.46
C LEU A 157 12.49 18.63 -11.35
N GLN A 158 12.80 19.91 -11.16
CA GLN A 158 13.68 20.37 -10.08
C GLN A 158 13.04 20.13 -8.71
N ARG A 159 11.73 20.37 -8.59
CA ARG A 159 10.96 20.03 -7.39
C ARG A 159 11.02 18.54 -7.07
N LEU A 160 10.84 17.67 -8.06
CA LEU A 160 10.97 16.22 -7.88
C LEU A 160 12.37 15.78 -7.43
N ALA A 161 13.42 16.47 -7.90
CA ALA A 161 14.79 16.19 -7.53
C ALA A 161 15.20 16.80 -6.18
N SER A 162 14.40 17.72 -5.62
CA SER A 162 14.69 18.34 -4.34
C SER A 162 14.49 17.35 -3.18
N PRO A 163 15.35 17.36 -2.15
CA PRO A 163 15.10 16.62 -0.92
C PRO A 163 14.01 17.26 -0.03
N SER A 164 13.60 18.50 -0.31
CA SER A 164 12.60 19.23 0.48
C SER A 164 11.18 18.83 0.11
N VAL A 165 10.46 18.22 1.03
CA VAL A 165 9.03 17.87 0.87
C VAL A 165 8.17 19.09 0.52
N ALA A 166 8.54 20.28 0.99
CA ALA A 166 7.83 21.51 0.64
C ALA A 166 7.95 21.84 -0.86
N ASP A 167 9.09 21.55 -1.49
CA ASP A 167 9.26 21.76 -2.92
C ASP A 167 8.38 20.82 -3.74
N ASN A 168 8.10 19.62 -3.22
CA ASN A 168 7.24 18.62 -3.84
C ASN A 168 5.74 18.96 -3.81
N ARG A 169 5.32 20.08 -3.20
CA ARG A 169 3.91 20.49 -3.14
C ARG A 169 3.62 21.58 -4.15
N ILE A 170 2.82 21.25 -5.17
CA ILE A 170 2.52 22.18 -6.27
C ILE A 170 1.24 21.87 -7.04
N SER A 171 0.78 20.61 -7.01
CA SER A 171 -0.36 20.19 -7.84
C SER A 171 -1.70 20.67 -7.26
N TYR A 172 -2.77 20.47 -8.02
CA TYR A 172 -4.15 20.68 -7.56
C TYR A 172 -4.73 19.49 -6.77
N GLY A 173 -3.92 18.46 -6.53
CA GLY A 173 -4.32 17.24 -5.81
C GLY A 173 -3.77 15.97 -6.47
N CYS A 174 -3.61 15.98 -7.79
CA CYS A 174 -3.00 14.89 -8.56
C CYS A 174 -1.60 14.52 -8.06
N ILE A 175 -1.27 13.23 -8.14
CA ILE A 175 0.04 12.70 -7.78
C ILE A 175 0.88 12.65 -9.05
N ASN A 176 1.93 13.46 -9.14
CA ASN A 176 2.80 13.47 -10.31
C ASN A 176 4.07 12.68 -10.05
N VAL A 177 4.40 11.77 -10.96
CA VAL A 177 5.57 10.89 -10.83
C VAL A 177 6.52 11.08 -12.02
N PRO A 178 7.82 10.77 -11.89
CA PRO A 178 8.72 10.73 -13.04
C PRO A 178 8.20 9.79 -14.13
N ALA A 179 8.30 10.21 -15.40
CA ALA A 179 7.76 9.46 -16.53
C ALA A 179 8.27 8.00 -16.57
N ALA A 180 9.58 7.82 -16.44
CA ALA A 180 10.21 6.49 -16.44
C ALA A 180 9.68 5.59 -15.31
N PHE A 181 9.45 6.15 -14.12
CA PHE A 181 8.88 5.39 -13.00
C PHE A 181 7.41 5.02 -13.24
N TYR A 182 6.65 5.94 -13.84
CA TYR A 182 5.27 5.67 -14.23
C TYR A 182 5.20 4.47 -15.18
N ASP A 183 6.00 4.51 -16.25
CA ASP A 183 5.97 3.51 -17.30
C ASP A 183 6.46 2.13 -16.82
N ALA A 184 7.50 2.12 -15.98
CA ALA A 184 8.06 0.88 -15.45
C ALA A 184 7.21 0.21 -14.36
N TYR A 185 6.58 1.01 -13.47
CA TYR A 185 5.96 0.47 -12.24
C TYR A 185 4.47 0.82 -12.09
N ILE A 186 4.08 2.08 -12.28
CA ILE A 186 2.70 2.52 -12.03
C ILE A 186 1.75 1.95 -13.08
N LYS A 187 2.04 2.14 -14.36
CA LYS A 187 1.16 1.72 -15.45
C LYS A 187 0.90 0.20 -15.43
N PRO A 188 1.92 -0.68 -15.30
CA PRO A 188 1.67 -2.13 -15.30
C PRO A 188 0.93 -2.63 -14.04
N ALA A 189 1.14 -1.97 -12.90
CA ALA A 189 0.52 -2.36 -11.63
C ALA A 189 -0.90 -1.80 -11.46
N LEU A 190 -1.12 -0.55 -11.83
CA LEU A 190 -2.29 0.24 -11.43
C LEU A 190 -3.10 0.81 -12.60
N GLY A 191 -2.50 0.92 -13.80
CA GLY A 191 -3.09 1.57 -14.97
C GLY A 191 -3.44 0.64 -16.14
N SER A 192 -2.94 -0.59 -16.17
CA SER A 192 -3.29 -1.62 -17.18
C SER A 192 -4.27 -2.67 -16.64
N ARG A 193 -4.49 -2.64 -15.32
CA ARG A 193 -5.41 -3.48 -14.56
C ARG A 193 -5.80 -2.71 -13.31
N ARG A 194 -6.93 -3.07 -12.70
CA ARG A 194 -7.36 -2.48 -11.43
C ARG A 194 -6.39 -2.91 -10.31
N GLY A 195 -5.97 -1.94 -9.52
CA GLY A 195 -5.16 -2.11 -8.32
C GLY A 195 -5.73 -1.28 -7.17
N VAL A 196 -4.95 -1.10 -6.11
CA VAL A 196 -5.33 -0.27 -4.96
C VAL A 196 -4.23 0.75 -4.68
N VAL A 197 -4.60 1.98 -4.36
CA VAL A 197 -3.67 3.00 -3.87
C VAL A 197 -4.09 3.39 -2.46
N TYR A 198 -3.16 3.27 -1.52
CA TYR A 198 -3.30 3.73 -0.15
C TYR A 198 -2.53 5.03 -0.01
N VAL A 199 -3.22 6.12 0.27
CA VAL A 199 -2.59 7.42 0.54
C VAL A 199 -2.56 7.64 2.05
N LEU A 200 -1.37 7.61 2.64
CA LEU A 200 -1.17 7.80 4.08
C LEU A 200 -1.62 9.22 4.49
N PRO A 201 -2.38 9.36 5.58
CA PRO A 201 -2.75 10.67 6.10
C PRO A 201 -1.56 11.43 6.67
N GLU A 202 -1.69 12.75 6.72
CA GLU A 202 -0.66 13.64 7.30
C GLU A 202 -1.18 14.59 8.39
N THR A 203 -2.49 14.63 8.60
CA THR A 203 -3.15 15.43 9.65
C THR A 203 -3.89 14.57 10.68
N VAL A 204 -4.22 13.33 10.31
CA VAL A 204 -4.83 12.34 11.21
C VAL A 204 -4.02 11.05 11.28
N ALA A 205 -4.32 10.21 12.28
CA ALA A 205 -3.69 8.91 12.42
C ALA A 205 -4.17 7.92 11.33
N PRO A 206 -3.32 6.98 10.85
CA PRO A 206 -3.68 6.00 9.82
C PRO A 206 -4.95 5.19 10.10
N HIS A 207 -5.20 4.79 11.36
CA HIS A 207 -6.39 4.02 11.72
C HIS A 207 -7.72 4.77 11.49
N GLN A 208 -7.69 6.11 11.39
CA GLN A 208 -8.88 6.91 11.08
C GLN A 208 -9.24 6.88 9.59
N ARG A 209 -8.32 6.44 8.72
CA ARG A 209 -8.53 6.31 7.27
C ARG A 209 -8.54 4.87 6.77
N PHE A 210 -8.03 3.94 7.57
CA PHE A 210 -7.89 2.54 7.22
C PHE A 210 -8.50 1.65 8.30
N GLU A 211 -9.76 1.28 8.11
CA GLU A 211 -10.53 0.47 9.07
C GLU A 211 -9.85 -0.87 9.43
N PHE A 212 -9.15 -1.49 8.46
CA PHE A 212 -8.45 -2.76 8.65
C PHE A 212 -7.28 -2.68 9.64
N LEU A 213 -6.86 -1.48 10.06
CA LEU A 213 -5.85 -1.31 11.11
C LEU A 213 -6.44 -1.44 12.52
N GLY A 214 -7.77 -1.48 12.66
CA GLY A 214 -8.48 -1.49 13.95
C GLY A 214 -8.30 -0.19 14.74
N PRO A 215 -9.13 0.06 15.77
CA PRO A 215 -8.82 1.09 16.75
C PRO A 215 -7.52 0.70 17.46
N SER A 216 -6.53 1.58 17.46
CA SER A 216 -5.43 1.48 18.42
C SER A 216 -6.07 1.45 19.80
N VAL A 217 -6.10 0.29 20.45
CA VAL A 217 -6.49 0.21 21.87
C VAL A 217 -5.42 1.00 22.60
N LEU A 218 -5.79 2.22 23.02
CA LEU A 218 -4.98 3.12 23.83
C LEU A 218 -4.69 2.47 25.19
#